data_AF-A0A2E7FCK2-F1
#
_entry.id   AF-A0A2E7FCK2-F1
#
_cell.length_a   1.000
_cell.length_b   1.000
_cell.length_c   1.000
_cell.angle_alpha   90.00
_cell.angle_beta   90.00
_cell.angle_gamma   90.00
#
_symmetry.space_group_name_H-M   'P 1'
#
loop_
_entity.id
_entity.type
_entity.pdbx_description
1 polymer ?
#
loop_
_entity_poly.entity_id
_entity_poly.type
_entity_poly.pdbx_seq_one_letter_code
_entity_poly.pdbx_strand_id
1 'polypeptide(L)'
;MALFVKKYHNYPKAMVTEIEENKKPSELFYFCLFELSNGRKLSVHTYKSYNDKKSIYKWNTFMTVNNKGEDVNLGEYSVSYADEYNFGEEFSEWFERIPPAADVSGNPKDDEYFCVIDYYEKNIKPQNT
;
A
#
# COMPACT_ATOMS: atom_id res chain seq x y z
N MET A 1 -10.39 12.17 -21.91
CA MET A 1 -10.87 12.51 -20.55
C MET A 1 -9.68 12.47 -19.61
N ALA A 2 -9.62 13.34 -18.60
CA ALA A 2 -8.58 13.27 -17.58
C ALA A 2 -8.78 12.02 -16.70
N LEU A 3 -7.67 11.44 -16.24
CA LEU A 3 -7.68 10.29 -15.34
C LEU A 3 -8.11 10.73 -13.93
N PHE A 4 -9.00 9.97 -13.28
CA PHE A 4 -9.44 10.24 -11.90
C PHE A 4 -9.86 8.95 -11.19
N VAL A 5 -9.88 8.98 -9.85
CA VAL A 5 -10.38 7.88 -9.02
C VAL A 5 -11.92 7.86 -9.06
N LYS A 6 -12.51 6.77 -9.58
CA LYS A 6 -13.97 6.55 -9.60
C LYS A 6 -14.50 6.05 -8.27
N LYS A 7 -13.79 5.12 -7.64
CA LYS A 7 -14.11 4.55 -6.33
C LYS A 7 -12.85 4.01 -5.67
N TYR A 8 -12.89 3.89 -4.35
CA TYR A 8 -11.82 3.31 -3.56
C TYR A 8 -12.39 2.46 -2.42
N HIS A 9 -11.55 1.57 -1.88
CA HIS A 9 -11.84 0.80 -0.68
C HIS A 9 -10.58 0.84 0.20
N ASN A 10 -10.71 1.42 1.41
CA ASN A 10 -9.60 1.56 2.34
C ASN A 10 -9.65 0.44 3.38
N TYR A 11 -8.55 -0.29 3.54
CA TYR A 11 -8.33 -1.26 4.61
C TYR A 11 -7.36 -0.62 5.62
N PRO A 12 -7.87 0.13 6.62
CA PRO A 12 -7.01 0.79 7.60
C PRO A 12 -6.36 -0.25 8.51
N LYS A 13 -5.05 -0.15 8.71
CA LYS A 13 -4.27 -1.07 9.58
C LYS A 13 -4.59 -2.54 9.25
N ALA A 14 -4.53 -2.88 7.96
CA ALA A 14 -4.90 -4.20 7.47
C ALA A 14 -4.01 -5.32 8.03
N MET A 15 -2.74 -5.01 8.32
CA MET A 15 -1.81 -5.95 8.94
C MET A 15 -0.94 -5.27 9.99
N VAL A 16 -0.48 -6.05 10.95
CA VAL A 16 0.54 -5.66 11.93
C VAL A 16 1.59 -6.76 12.00
N THR A 17 2.83 -6.42 12.28
CA THR A 17 3.87 -7.42 12.59
C THR A 17 3.49 -8.21 13.82
N GLU A 18 3.97 -9.46 13.91
CA GLU A 18 3.77 -10.30 15.08
C GLU A 18 4.24 -9.59 16.36
N ILE A 19 3.46 -9.76 17.42
CA ILE A 19 3.67 -9.08 18.69
C ILE A 19 4.35 -10.07 19.63
N GLU A 20 5.62 -9.85 19.93
CA GLU A 20 6.26 -10.53 21.06
C GLU A 20 5.59 -10.08 22.38
N GLU A 21 5.53 -10.97 23.36
CA GLU A 21 4.89 -10.71 24.65
C GLU A 21 5.39 -9.39 25.28
N ASN A 22 4.45 -8.50 25.62
CA ASN A 22 4.70 -7.15 26.16
C ASN A 22 5.42 -6.15 25.24
N LYS A 23 5.54 -6.43 23.93
CA LYS A 23 6.04 -5.44 22.95
C LYS A 23 4.91 -4.86 22.13
N LYS A 24 5.17 -3.71 21.50
CA LYS A 24 4.28 -3.14 20.48
C LYS A 24 4.64 -3.76 19.12
N PRO A 25 3.70 -3.89 18.18
CA PRO A 25 4.04 -4.30 16.83
C PRO A 25 5.04 -3.30 16.24
N SER A 26 6.12 -3.79 15.63
CA SER A 26 7.12 -2.94 15.01
C SER A 26 6.55 -2.19 13.81
N GLU A 27 5.58 -2.76 13.09
CA GLU A 27 5.01 -2.13 11.90
C GLU A 27 3.49 -2.27 11.82
N LEU A 28 2.87 -1.25 11.24
CA LEU A 28 1.44 -1.16 10.92
C LEU A 28 1.31 -0.94 9.43
N PHE A 29 0.68 -1.87 8.71
CA PHE A 29 0.50 -1.80 7.27
C PHE A 29 -0.90 -1.32 6.89
N TYR A 30 -0.98 -0.48 5.87
CA TYR A 30 -2.19 0.15 5.38
C TYR A 30 -2.32 -0.12 3.88
N PHE A 31 -3.52 -0.52 3.47
CA PHE A 31 -3.81 -0.92 2.10
C PHE A 31 -5.03 -0.15 1.61
N CYS A 32 -4.99 0.33 0.38
CA CYS A 32 -6.15 0.93 -0.26
C CYS A 32 -6.22 0.54 -1.73
N LEU A 33 -7.43 0.16 -2.17
CA LEU A 33 -7.72 -0.29 -3.51
C LEU A 33 -8.49 0.80 -4.25
N PHE A 34 -8.17 1.00 -5.53
CA PHE A 34 -8.73 2.06 -6.36
C PHE A 34 -9.27 1.49 -7.67
N GLU A 35 -10.37 2.03 -8.18
CA GLU A 35 -10.75 1.91 -9.59
C GLU A 35 -10.65 3.29 -10.24
N LEU A 36 -9.90 3.38 -11.33
CA LEU A 36 -9.70 4.60 -12.10
C LEU A 36 -10.75 4.76 -13.19
N SER A 37 -10.85 5.98 -13.74
CA SER A 37 -11.78 6.32 -14.81
C SER A 37 -11.58 5.54 -16.12
N ASN A 38 -10.39 4.99 -16.33
CA ASN A 38 -10.05 4.10 -17.44
C ASN A 38 -10.38 2.60 -17.15
N GLY A 39 -10.97 2.30 -16.00
CA GLY A 39 -11.34 0.93 -15.59
C GLY A 39 -10.22 0.13 -14.94
N ARG A 40 -8.99 0.67 -14.85
CA ARG A 40 -7.88 -0.01 -14.17
C ARG A 40 -8.06 0.00 -12.67
N LYS A 41 -7.60 -1.09 -12.03
CA LYS A 41 -7.60 -1.24 -10.59
C LYS A 41 -6.17 -1.25 -10.06
N LEU A 42 -5.93 -0.47 -9.01
CA LEU A 42 -4.61 -0.37 -8.39
C LEU A 42 -4.74 -0.56 -6.89
N SER A 43 -3.72 -1.14 -6.27
CA SER A 43 -3.52 -1.15 -4.83
C SER A 43 -2.40 -0.17 -4.46
N VAL A 44 -2.58 0.56 -3.35
CA VAL A 44 -1.55 1.37 -2.71
C VAL A 44 -1.29 0.80 -1.33
N HIS A 45 -0.05 0.41 -1.08
CA HIS A 45 0.41 -0.09 0.20
C HIS A 45 1.41 0.89 0.81
N THR A 46 1.28 1.15 2.10
CA THR A 46 2.24 1.94 2.88
C THR A 46 2.22 1.47 4.33
N TYR A 47 3.20 1.88 5.13
CA TYR A 47 3.33 1.40 6.50
C TYR A 47 3.93 2.44 7.42
N LYS A 48 3.62 2.27 8.72
CA LYS A 48 4.30 2.98 9.79
C LYS A 48 5.19 2.02 10.55
N SER A 49 6.40 2.45 10.88
CA SER A 49 7.27 1.75 11.83
C SER A 49 7.23 2.41 13.21
N TYR A 50 7.29 1.60 14.26
CA TYR A 50 7.40 2.08 15.64
C TYR A 50 8.79 2.65 15.88
N ASN A 51 8.84 3.87 16.42
CA ASN A 51 10.07 4.52 16.83
C ASN A 51 10.18 4.47 18.35
N ASP A 52 10.98 3.56 18.90
CA ASP A 52 11.14 3.38 20.35
C ASP A 52 11.54 4.67 21.06
N LYS A 53 12.51 5.40 20.49
CA LYS A 53 13.06 6.64 21.07
C LYS A 53 12.00 7.71 21.30
N LYS A 54 11.03 7.81 20.38
CA LYS A 54 9.95 8.80 20.45
C LYS A 54 8.61 8.19 20.90
N SER A 55 8.57 6.88 21.07
CA SER A 55 7.38 6.10 21.41
C SER A 55 6.16 6.36 20.50
N ILE A 56 6.40 6.62 19.21
CA ILE A 56 5.37 6.91 18.20
C ILE A 56 5.57 6.08 16.93
N TYR A 57 4.49 5.85 16.20
CA TYR A 57 4.54 5.32 14.83
C TYR A 57 4.80 6.43 13.82
N LYS A 58 5.63 6.14 12.82
CA LYS A 58 5.93 7.07 11.72
C LYS A 58 5.84 6.37 10.38
N TRP A 59 5.28 7.07 9.39
CA TRP A 59 5.36 6.65 7.99
C TRP A 59 6.82 6.42 7.59
N ASN A 60 7.06 5.35 6.83
CA ASN A 60 8.40 4.91 6.48
C ASN A 60 8.48 4.52 5.00
N THR A 61 9.71 4.46 4.47
CA THR A 61 9.97 4.13 3.08
C THR A 61 10.36 2.67 2.91
N PHE A 62 9.82 2.03 1.88
CA PHE A 62 10.24 0.70 1.48
C PHE A 62 11.70 0.71 1.03
N MET A 63 12.46 -0.26 1.52
CA MET A 63 13.85 -0.48 1.15
C MET A 63 13.97 -1.85 0.49
N THR A 64 14.83 -1.97 -0.52
CA THR A 64 15.22 -3.24 -1.12
C THR A 64 16.73 -3.29 -1.31
N VAL A 65 17.27 -4.46 -1.63
CA VAL A 65 18.68 -4.63 -1.97
C VAL A 65 18.80 -4.94 -3.45
N ASN A 66 19.60 -4.17 -4.18
CA ASN A 66 19.82 -4.42 -5.61
C ASN A 66 20.78 -5.62 -5.84
N ASN A 67 20.97 -6.00 -7.10
CA ASN A 67 21.87 -7.11 -7.47
C ASN A 67 23.36 -6.90 -7.10
N LYS A 68 23.74 -5.70 -6.66
CA LYS A 68 25.09 -5.37 -6.18
C LYS A 68 25.20 -5.43 -4.65
N GLY A 69 24.11 -5.73 -3.94
CA GLY A 69 24.07 -5.74 -2.49
C GLY A 69 23.88 -4.36 -1.85
N GLU A 70 23.44 -3.35 -2.62
CA GLU A 70 23.25 -1.98 -2.13
C GLU A 70 21.79 -1.74 -1.75
N ASP A 71 21.57 -1.04 -0.64
CA ASP A 71 20.24 -0.58 -0.23
C ASP A 71 19.68 0.46 -1.20
N VAL A 72 18.46 0.23 -1.69
CA VAL A 72 17.73 1.10 -2.59
C VAL A 72 16.41 1.50 -1.93
N ASN A 73 16.17 2.81 -1.86
CA ASN A 73 14.90 3.36 -1.39
C ASN A 73 13.87 3.35 -2.52
N LEU A 74 12.75 2.67 -2.30
CA LEU A 74 11.63 2.55 -3.25
C LEU A 74 10.54 3.60 -3.02
N GLY A 75 10.68 4.45 -2.00
CA GLY A 75 9.70 5.45 -1.61
C GLY A 75 8.73 4.96 -0.54
N GLU A 76 7.77 5.82 -0.18
CA GLU A 76 6.78 5.55 0.88
C GLU A 76 5.63 4.64 0.42
N TYR A 77 5.48 4.46 -0.90
CA TYR A 77 4.36 3.78 -1.52
C TYR A 77 4.81 2.62 -2.37
N SER A 78 4.20 1.46 -2.13
CA SER A 78 4.20 0.36 -3.10
C SER A 78 2.87 0.39 -3.82
N VAL A 79 2.90 0.51 -5.15
CA VAL A 79 1.70 0.59 -5.98
C VAL A 79 1.76 -0.48 -7.06
N SER A 80 0.70 -1.28 -7.16
CA SER A 80 0.59 -2.37 -8.14
C SER A 80 -0.79 -2.40 -8.77
N TYR A 81 -0.90 -3.03 -9.93
CA TYR A 81 -2.23 -3.40 -10.45
C TYR A 81 -2.88 -4.43 -9.54
N ALA A 82 -4.19 -4.31 -9.37
CA ALA A 82 -5.02 -5.19 -8.55
C ALA A 82 -6.24 -5.65 -9.37
N ASP A 83 -5.97 -6.21 -10.56
CA ASP A 83 -7.00 -6.60 -11.53
C ASP A 83 -7.93 -7.69 -10.96
N GLU A 84 -7.40 -8.54 -10.07
CA GLU A 84 -8.06 -9.61 -9.35
C GLU A 84 -8.97 -9.16 -8.20
N TYR A 85 -8.89 -7.89 -7.77
CA TYR A 85 -9.69 -7.38 -6.67
C TYR A 85 -11.14 -7.10 -7.09
N ASN A 86 -12.10 -7.51 -6.25
CA ASN A 86 -13.50 -7.14 -6.38
C ASN A 86 -13.92 -6.16 -5.28
N PHE A 87 -14.50 -5.03 -5.69
CA PHE A 87 -14.89 -4.00 -4.72
C PHE A 87 -15.94 -4.51 -3.73
N GLY A 88 -15.64 -4.36 -2.44
CA GLY A 88 -16.50 -4.81 -1.34
C GLY A 88 -16.11 -6.18 -0.77
N GLU A 89 -15.04 -6.78 -1.27
CA GLU A 89 -14.44 -8.01 -0.73
C GLU A 89 -13.73 -7.75 0.61
N GLU A 90 -13.65 -8.75 1.48
CA GLU A 90 -12.90 -8.66 2.74
C GLU A 90 -11.38 -8.71 2.47
N PHE A 91 -10.59 -8.03 3.31
CA PHE A 91 -9.13 -7.94 3.11
C PHE A 91 -8.47 -9.32 3.00
N SER A 92 -8.81 -10.25 3.88
CA SER A 92 -8.22 -11.60 3.89
C SER A 92 -8.56 -12.38 2.62
N GLU A 93 -9.80 -12.28 2.13
CA GLU A 93 -10.22 -12.98 0.92
C GLU A 93 -9.47 -12.49 -0.32
N TRP A 94 -9.26 -11.17 -0.43
CA TRP A 94 -8.42 -10.61 -1.48
C TRP A 94 -6.95 -11.00 -1.30
N PHE A 95 -6.39 -10.78 -0.10
CA PHE A 95 -4.97 -10.97 0.19
C PHE A 95 -4.51 -12.43 0.01
N GLU A 96 -5.36 -13.41 0.29
CA GLU A 96 -5.04 -14.83 0.07
C GLU A 96 -5.02 -15.23 -1.41
N ARG A 97 -5.67 -14.46 -2.29
CA ARG A 97 -5.69 -14.72 -3.74
C ARG A 97 -4.61 -14.00 -4.52
N ILE A 98 -3.96 -12.99 -3.93
CA ILE A 98 -2.95 -12.23 -4.68
C ILE A 98 -1.85 -13.21 -5.11
N PRO A 99 -1.48 -13.21 -6.41
CA PRO A 99 -0.39 -14.06 -6.86
C PRO A 99 0.92 -13.62 -6.18
N PRO A 100 1.92 -14.51 -6.09
CA PRO A 100 3.24 -14.12 -5.62
C PRO A 100 3.73 -12.87 -6.35
N ALA A 101 4.45 -11.97 -5.66
CA ALA A 101 4.90 -10.70 -6.24
C ALA A 101 5.69 -10.87 -7.55
N ALA A 102 6.30 -12.04 -7.78
CA ALA A 102 7.00 -12.39 -9.02
C ALA A 102 6.08 -12.57 -10.24
N ASP A 103 4.79 -12.83 -10.02
CA ASP A 103 3.79 -13.14 -11.05
C ASP A 103 2.83 -11.96 -11.30
N VAL A 104 2.96 -10.85 -10.56
CA VAL A 104 2.15 -9.63 -10.75
C VAL A 104 2.64 -8.90 -12.01
N SER A 105 1.74 -8.72 -12.98
CA SER A 105 2.07 -8.16 -14.29
C SER A 105 2.29 -6.64 -14.24
N GLY A 106 3.54 -6.20 -14.40
CA GLY A 106 3.91 -4.84 -14.78
C GLY A 106 3.67 -3.76 -13.71
N ASN A 107 4.44 -2.67 -13.81
CA ASN A 107 4.23 -1.49 -12.98
C ASN A 107 3.06 -0.65 -13.53
N PRO A 108 2.28 0.02 -12.67
CA PRO A 108 1.36 1.06 -13.09
C PRO A 108 2.02 2.12 -13.97
N LYS A 109 1.25 2.72 -14.87
CA LYS A 109 1.73 3.90 -15.61
C LYS A 109 1.89 5.09 -14.65
N ASP A 110 2.80 6.00 -14.98
CA ASP A 110 3.07 7.19 -14.17
C ASP A 110 1.80 8.01 -13.89
N ASP A 111 0.93 8.21 -14.89
CA ASP A 111 -0.32 8.95 -14.72
C ASP A 111 -1.29 8.26 -13.75
N GLU A 112 -1.41 6.93 -13.82
CA GLU A 112 -2.19 6.12 -12.89
C GLU A 112 -1.62 6.17 -11.48
N TYR A 113 -0.30 6.01 -11.34
CA TYR A 113 0.43 6.13 -10.08
C TYR A 113 0.19 7.47 -9.42
N PHE A 114 0.47 8.58 -10.12
CA PHE A 114 0.30 9.92 -9.55
C PHE A 114 -1.16 10.23 -9.24
N CYS A 115 -2.11 9.72 -10.02
CA CYS A 115 -3.53 9.87 -9.74
C CYS A 115 -3.94 9.22 -8.42
N VAL A 116 -3.53 7.97 -8.16
CA VAL A 116 -3.90 7.28 -6.92
C VAL A 116 -3.15 7.81 -5.70
N ILE A 117 -1.87 8.20 -5.85
CA ILE A 117 -1.09 8.75 -4.74
C ILE A 117 -1.61 10.13 -4.33
N ASP A 118 -1.89 11.02 -5.29
CA ASP A 118 -2.47 12.33 -4.99
C ASP A 118 -3.82 12.20 -4.27
N TYR A 119 -4.66 11.27 -4.72
CA TYR A 119 -5.94 11.00 -4.06
C TYR A 119 -5.74 10.41 -2.66
N TYR A 120 -4.84 9.43 -2.50
CA TYR A 120 -4.56 8.78 -1.22
C TYR A 120 -4.04 9.78 -0.19
N GLU A 121 -3.06 10.60 -0.54
CA GLU A 121 -2.48 11.64 0.34
C GLU A 121 -3.53 12.65 0.80
N LYS A 122 -4.39 13.12 -0.11
CA LYS A 122 -5.38 14.15 0.21
C LYS A 122 -6.57 13.62 0.99
N ASN A 123 -7.01 12.40 0.70
CA ASN A 123 -8.31 11.92 1.16
C ASN A 123 -8.23 10.77 2.15
N ILE A 124 -7.20 9.92 2.11
CA ILE A 124 -7.20 8.63 2.82
C ILE A 124 -6.15 8.59 3.92
N LYS A 125 -4.89 8.89 3.60
CA LYS A 125 -3.77 8.91 4.55
C LYS A 125 -4.05 9.75 5.81
N PRO A 126 -4.71 10.92 5.75
CA PRO A 126 -5.03 11.71 6.94
C PRO A 126 -6.00 11.00 7.91
N GLN A 127 -6.77 10.04 7.42
CA GLN A 127 -7.70 9.24 8.21
C GLN A 127 -7.00 8.03 8.87
N ASN A 128 -5.87 7.59 8.30
CA ASN A 128 -5.06 6.47 8.79
C ASN A 128 -4.19 6.92 9.99
N THR A 129 -4.82 7.02 11.16
CA THR A 129 -4.15 7.39 12.43
C THR A 129 -3.42 6.22 13.09
#